data_AF-A6I010-F1
#
_entry.id   AF-A6I010-F1
#
_cell.length_a   1.000
_cell.length_b   1.000
_cell.length_c   1.000
_cell.angle_alpha   90.00
_cell.angle_beta   90.00
_cell.angle_gamma   90.00
#
_symmetry.space_group_name_H-M   'P 1'
#
loop_
_entity.id
_entity.type
_entity.pdbx_description
1 polymer ?
#
loop_
_entity_poly.entity_id
_entity_poly.type
_entity_poly.pdbx_seq_one_letter_code
_entity_poly.pdbx_strand_id
1 'polypeptide(L)'
;MAPDPVQTPDPASAQLRQMRYFTWEEVAQRSGREKERWLVIDRKVYNISDFSRRHPGGSRVISHYAGQDATDPFVAFHINKGLVRKYMNSLLIGELAPEQPSFEPTKNKALTDEFRELRATVERMGLMKANHLFFLFYLLHILLLDVAAWLTLWIFGTSLVPFTLCAVLLSTVQAQAGWLQHDFGHLSVFSTSTWNHLVHHFVIGHLKGAPASWWNHMHFQHHAKPNCFRKDPDINMHPLFFALGKVLSVELGKEKKKHMPYNHQHKYFFLIGPPALLPLYFQWYIFYFVVQRKKWVDLAWMLSFYVRVFFTYMPLLGLKGLLCLFFIVRFLESNWFVWVTQMNHIPMHIDHDRNVDWVSTQLQATCNVHQSAFNNWFSGHLNFQIEHHLFPTMPRHNYHKVAPLVQSLCAKYGIKYESKPLLTAFADIVYSLKESGQLWLDAYLHQ
;
A
#
# COMPACT_ATOMS: atom_id res chain seq x y z
N MET A 1 -1.62 26.81 61.74
CA MET A 1 -1.51 26.22 60.39
C MET A 1 -0.48 27.05 59.62
N ALA A 2 0.72 26.51 59.43
CA ALA A 2 1.77 27.16 58.64
C ALA A 2 1.45 27.02 57.15
N PRO A 3 1.76 28.00 56.30
CA PRO A 3 1.57 27.91 54.86
C PRO A 3 2.58 26.93 54.24
N ASP A 4 2.12 26.11 53.30
CA ASP A 4 2.95 25.14 52.59
C ASP A 4 4.08 25.83 51.81
N PRO A 5 5.27 25.20 51.70
CA PRO A 5 6.38 25.77 50.94
C PRO A 5 6.06 25.75 49.45
N VAL A 6 6.22 26.92 48.82
CA VAL A 6 6.21 27.10 47.37
C VAL A 6 7.28 26.18 46.78
N GLN A 7 6.85 25.15 46.03
CA GLN A 7 7.75 24.35 45.21
C GLN A 7 8.39 25.26 44.16
N THR A 8 9.67 25.57 44.35
CA THR A 8 10.51 26.12 43.29
C THR A 8 10.60 25.10 42.16
N PRO A 9 10.30 25.46 40.90
CA PRO A 9 10.46 24.54 39.78
C PRO A 9 11.92 24.09 39.66
N ASP A 10 12.09 22.80 39.37
CA ASP A 10 13.37 22.14 39.13
C ASP A 10 14.21 22.89 38.08
N PRO A 11 15.47 23.28 38.37
CA PRO A 11 16.38 23.93 37.42
C PRO A 11 16.60 23.15 36.12
N ALA A 12 16.31 21.84 36.08
CA ALA A 12 16.38 21.02 34.88
C ALA A 12 15.25 21.28 33.86
N SER A 13 14.17 21.96 34.27
CA SER A 13 12.98 22.19 33.43
C SER A 13 13.02 23.50 32.63
N ALA A 14 14.06 24.32 32.80
CA ALA A 14 14.17 25.65 32.20
C ALA A 14 15.50 25.89 31.46
N GLN A 15 16.11 24.84 30.89
CA GLN A 15 16.98 25.09 29.73
C GLN A 15 16.09 25.59 28.59
N LEU A 16 16.14 26.90 28.36
CA LEU A 16 15.94 27.49 27.03
C LEU A 16 16.58 26.54 26.02
N ARG A 17 15.79 25.72 25.32
CA ARG A 17 16.29 24.91 24.20
C ARG A 17 16.79 25.92 23.18
N GLN A 18 18.08 26.26 23.23
CA GLN A 18 18.74 26.90 22.11
C GLN A 18 18.41 26.03 20.90
N MET A 19 17.70 26.62 19.94
CA MET A 19 17.36 25.95 18.70
C MET A 19 18.66 25.51 18.05
N ARG A 20 18.90 24.20 18.04
CA ARG A 20 20.08 23.61 17.42
C ARG A 20 19.87 23.64 15.91
N TYR A 21 20.91 24.01 15.18
CA TYR A 21 20.91 23.99 13.74
C TYR A 21 21.68 22.79 13.24
N PHE A 22 21.20 22.18 12.16
CA PHE A 22 21.81 21.00 11.54
C PHE A 22 22.00 21.18 10.04
N THR A 23 23.00 20.54 9.47
CA THR A 23 23.20 20.47 8.01
C THR A 23 22.52 19.24 7.41
N TRP A 24 22.32 19.25 6.08
CA TRP A 24 21.85 18.05 5.38
C TRP A 24 22.85 16.88 5.48
N GLU A 25 24.16 17.15 5.52
CA GLU A 25 25.16 16.09 5.71
C GLU A 25 25.01 15.41 7.08
N GLU A 26 24.81 16.19 8.15
CA GLU A 26 24.59 15.64 9.49
C GLU A 26 23.32 14.78 9.55
N VAL A 27 22.22 15.25 8.94
CA VAL A 27 20.97 14.48 8.85
C VAL A 27 21.18 13.19 8.07
N ALA A 28 21.87 13.22 6.92
CA ALA A 28 22.08 12.06 6.06
C ALA A 28 22.90 10.95 6.74
N GLN A 29 23.86 11.32 7.60
CA GLN A 29 24.62 10.37 8.41
C GLN A 29 23.73 9.62 9.42
N ARG A 30 22.63 10.25 9.88
CA ARG A 30 21.66 9.71 10.86
C ARG A 30 20.54 8.91 10.19
N SER A 31 20.90 8.06 9.24
CA SER A 31 19.99 7.18 8.48
C SER A 31 19.61 5.88 9.22
N GLY A 32 20.05 5.69 10.47
CA GLY A 32 19.83 4.47 11.25
C GLY A 32 20.96 3.45 11.22
N ARG A 33 22.04 3.71 10.46
CA ARG A 33 23.26 2.87 10.47
C ARG A 33 24.03 3.00 11.78
N GLU A 34 24.09 4.20 12.36
CA GLU A 34 24.77 4.50 13.62
C GLU A 34 23.81 4.54 14.83
N LYS A 35 22.75 3.71 14.81
CA LYS A 35 21.64 3.63 15.80
C LYS A 35 20.63 4.78 15.77
N GLU A 36 21.09 6.01 15.55
CA GLU A 36 20.19 7.16 15.46
C GLU A 36 19.49 7.29 14.10
N ARG A 37 18.21 7.65 14.14
CA ARG A 37 17.36 7.90 12.97
C ARG A 37 16.78 9.30 13.06
N TRP A 38 17.19 10.19 12.17
CA TRP A 38 16.62 11.52 12.05
C TRP A 38 15.84 11.65 10.75
N LEU A 39 14.89 12.57 10.69
CA LEU A 39 14.24 12.98 9.43
C LEU A 39 13.89 14.46 9.48
N VAL A 40 13.62 15.04 8.32
CA VAL A 40 13.22 16.45 8.20
C VAL A 40 11.78 16.55 7.75
N ILE A 41 10.99 17.40 8.40
CA ILE A 41 9.65 17.80 7.96
C ILE A 41 9.53 19.31 8.12
N ASP A 42 9.22 20.03 7.04
CA ASP A 42 9.08 21.50 7.07
C ASP A 42 10.32 22.20 7.68
N ARG A 43 11.54 21.83 7.23
CA ARG A 43 12.86 22.25 7.77
C ARG A 43 13.18 21.84 9.21
N LYS A 44 12.25 21.27 9.94
CA LYS A 44 12.44 20.83 11.32
C LYS A 44 13.05 19.43 11.35
N VAL A 45 14.06 19.24 12.20
CA VAL A 45 14.78 17.97 12.36
C VAL A 45 14.22 17.23 13.56
N TYR A 46 13.78 15.99 13.32
CA TYR A 46 13.17 15.14 14.34
C TYR A 46 13.99 13.88 14.57
N ASN A 47 14.27 13.56 15.83
CA ASN A 47 14.85 12.27 16.20
C ASN A 47 13.73 11.24 16.41
N ILE A 48 13.66 10.26 15.52
CA ILE A 48 12.61 9.23 15.51
C ILE A 48 13.11 7.87 16.03
N SER A 49 14.32 7.80 16.59
CA SER A 49 14.98 6.55 16.97
C SER A 49 14.09 5.66 17.83
N ASP A 50 13.57 6.19 18.94
CA ASP A 50 12.69 5.47 19.87
C ASP A 50 11.23 5.51 19.44
N PHE A 51 10.82 6.57 18.74
CA PHE A 51 9.44 6.73 18.30
C PHE A 51 9.07 5.77 17.16
N SER A 52 10.02 5.38 16.33
CA SER A 52 9.80 4.50 15.18
C SER A 52 9.01 3.23 15.55
N ARG A 53 9.31 2.59 16.69
CA ARG A 53 8.62 1.38 17.18
C ARG A 53 7.17 1.63 17.62
N ARG A 54 6.84 2.86 17.98
CA ARG A 54 5.51 3.30 18.44
C ARG A 54 4.70 4.00 17.35
N HIS A 55 5.31 4.26 16.19
CA HIS A 55 4.64 4.92 15.08
C HIS A 55 3.40 4.12 14.64
N PRO A 56 2.19 4.72 14.59
CA PRO A 56 0.96 4.01 14.25
C PRO A 56 0.97 3.34 12.87
N GLY A 57 1.64 3.95 11.88
CA GLY A 57 1.83 3.36 10.55
C GLY A 57 2.88 2.26 10.49
N GLY A 58 3.53 1.93 11.62
CA GLY A 58 4.57 0.92 11.73
C GLY A 58 5.98 1.50 11.63
N SER A 59 6.94 0.75 12.17
CA SER A 59 8.34 1.18 12.29
C SER A 59 9.10 1.27 10.98
N ARG A 60 8.79 0.39 10.02
CA ARG A 60 9.47 0.36 8.72
C ARG A 60 9.14 1.59 7.89
N VAL A 61 7.86 1.94 7.77
CA VAL A 61 7.36 3.09 6.98
C VAL A 61 8.11 4.38 7.32
N ILE A 62 8.14 4.76 8.59
CA ILE A 62 8.82 5.99 9.02
C ILE A 62 10.35 5.87 8.88
N SER A 63 10.91 4.67 9.11
CA SER A 63 12.35 4.44 8.97
C SER A 63 12.83 4.47 7.52
N HIS A 64 11.94 4.34 6.53
CA HIS A 64 12.32 4.44 5.13
C HIS A 64 12.83 5.82 4.74
N TYR A 65 12.45 6.86 5.49
CA TYR A 65 12.88 8.25 5.32
C TYR A 65 13.92 8.70 6.34
N ALA A 66 14.52 7.78 7.10
CA ALA A 66 15.62 8.13 7.98
C ALA A 66 16.79 8.72 7.17
N GLY A 67 17.26 9.89 7.56
CA GLY A 67 18.26 10.69 6.85
C GLY A 67 17.73 11.45 5.63
N GLN A 68 16.40 11.60 5.48
CA GLN A 68 15.77 12.23 4.31
C GLN A 68 14.74 13.30 4.74
N ASP A 69 14.39 14.17 3.80
CA ASP A 69 13.18 15.00 3.79
C ASP A 69 11.95 14.11 3.61
N ALA A 70 11.09 14.12 4.63
CA ALA A 70 9.84 13.39 4.71
C ALA A 70 8.61 14.33 4.64
N THR A 71 8.77 15.57 4.18
CA THR A 71 7.68 16.56 4.14
C THR A 71 6.50 16.11 3.29
N ASP A 72 6.74 15.74 2.02
CA ASP A 72 5.68 15.30 1.11
C ASP A 72 4.98 14.00 1.53
N PRO A 73 5.69 12.92 1.93
CA PRO A 73 5.01 11.73 2.46
C PRO A 73 4.28 12.02 3.78
N PHE A 74 4.79 12.92 4.64
CA PHE A 74 4.07 13.36 5.84
C PHE A 74 2.73 13.99 5.46
N VAL A 75 2.71 14.90 4.47
CA VAL A 75 1.50 15.55 3.98
C VAL A 75 0.54 14.57 3.31
N ALA A 76 1.07 13.59 2.57
CA ALA A 76 0.28 12.62 1.83
C ALA A 76 -0.48 11.63 2.75
N PHE A 77 0.16 11.16 3.83
CA PHE A 77 -0.38 10.08 4.66
C PHE A 77 -1.16 10.54 5.91
N HIS A 78 -0.95 11.78 6.38
CA HIS A 78 -1.61 12.25 7.61
C HIS A 78 -2.82 13.13 7.30
N ILE A 79 -4.02 12.62 7.59
CA ILE A 79 -5.27 13.39 7.47
C ILE A 79 -5.27 14.59 8.44
N ASN A 80 -5.05 14.33 9.73
CA ASN A 80 -5.03 15.37 10.75
C ASN A 80 -3.61 15.81 11.10
N LYS A 81 -2.98 16.57 10.19
CA LYS A 81 -1.62 17.11 10.36
C LYS A 81 -1.46 17.93 11.64
N GLY A 82 -2.48 18.70 12.03
CA GLY A 82 -2.45 19.53 13.23
C GLY A 82 -2.34 18.71 14.51
N LEU A 83 -3.10 17.61 14.62
CA LEU A 83 -3.00 16.67 15.73
C LEU A 83 -1.62 16.00 15.76
N VAL A 84 -1.14 15.51 14.61
CA VAL A 84 0.15 14.80 14.53
C VAL A 84 1.31 15.72 14.92
N ARG A 85 1.30 17.00 14.48
CA ARG A 85 2.30 18.00 14.87
C ARG A 85 2.40 18.19 16.39
N LYS A 86 1.29 18.10 17.14
CA LYS A 86 1.32 18.17 18.61
C LYS A 86 2.14 17.02 19.22
N TYR A 87 2.00 15.80 18.69
CA TYR A 87 2.78 14.64 19.13
C TYR A 87 4.25 14.70 18.71
N MET A 88 4.55 15.38 17.60
CA MET A 88 5.92 15.50 17.09
C MET A 88 6.79 16.50 17.87
N ASN A 89 6.18 17.41 18.64
CA ASN A 89 6.93 18.42 19.42
C ASN A 89 7.97 17.80 20.35
N SER A 90 7.69 16.64 20.95
CA SER A 90 8.64 15.93 21.81
C SER A 90 9.81 15.30 21.04
N LEU A 91 9.66 15.10 19.73
CA LEU A 91 10.67 14.49 18.86
C LEU A 91 11.59 15.54 18.20
N LEU A 92 11.20 16.82 18.27
CA LEU A 92 11.93 17.94 17.68
C LEU A 92 13.27 18.14 18.40
N ILE A 93 14.36 18.07 17.65
CA ILE A 93 15.72 18.29 18.16
C ILE A 93 16.36 19.59 17.66
N GLY A 94 15.80 20.20 16.62
CA GLY A 94 16.24 21.49 16.07
C GLY A 94 15.72 21.71 14.66
N GLU A 95 16.40 22.57 13.90
CA GLU A 95 16.04 22.95 12.53
C GLU A 95 17.24 22.89 11.61
N LEU A 96 16.99 22.86 10.30
CA LEU A 96 18.06 23.03 9.33
C LEU A 96 18.67 24.43 9.45
N ALA A 97 19.99 24.51 9.38
CA ALA A 97 20.71 25.78 9.45
C ALA A 97 20.19 26.78 8.38
N PRO A 98 20.17 28.10 8.66
CA PRO A 98 19.55 29.09 7.76
C PRO A 98 20.07 29.06 6.33
N GLU A 99 21.35 28.74 6.14
CA GLU A 99 22.05 28.61 4.86
C GLU A 99 21.69 27.32 4.10
N GLN A 100 21.15 26.31 4.79
CA GLN A 100 20.75 25.05 4.18
C GLN A 100 19.43 25.24 3.42
N PRO A 101 19.28 24.67 2.21
CA PRO A 101 18.01 24.74 1.50
C PRO A 101 16.90 24.03 2.27
N SER A 102 15.66 24.50 2.09
CA SER A 102 14.47 23.93 2.76
C SER A 102 14.08 22.54 2.27
N PHE A 103 14.78 22.05 1.26
CA PHE A 103 14.54 20.82 0.55
C PHE A 103 15.91 20.19 0.25
N GLU A 104 15.98 18.86 0.17
CA GLU A 104 17.25 18.20 -0.11
C GLU A 104 17.85 18.67 -1.45
N PRO A 105 19.13 19.07 -1.50
CA PRO A 105 19.74 19.64 -2.70
C PRO A 105 19.72 18.73 -3.93
N THR A 106 19.70 17.41 -3.73
CA THR A 106 19.78 16.39 -4.78
C THR A 106 18.45 16.12 -5.48
N LYS A 107 17.35 16.69 -4.97
CA LYS A 107 15.99 16.35 -5.38
C LYS A 107 15.41 17.39 -6.35
N ASN A 108 14.38 17.00 -7.12
CA ASN A 108 13.73 17.91 -8.07
C ASN A 108 12.76 18.88 -7.34
N LYS A 109 13.31 20.02 -6.90
CA LYS A 109 12.55 21.06 -6.18
C LYS A 109 11.41 21.63 -7.01
N ALA A 110 11.65 21.93 -8.29
CA ALA A 110 10.65 22.55 -9.16
C ALA A 110 9.40 21.67 -9.28
N LEU A 111 9.58 20.39 -9.65
CA LEU A 111 8.48 19.43 -9.74
C LEU A 111 7.72 19.30 -8.41
N THR A 112 8.45 19.24 -7.30
CA THR A 112 7.85 19.06 -5.97
C THR A 112 7.02 20.28 -5.57
N ASP A 113 7.51 21.50 -5.81
CA ASP A 113 6.78 22.73 -5.51
C ASP A 113 5.51 22.85 -6.37
N GLU A 114 5.58 22.53 -7.67
CA GLU A 114 4.40 22.52 -8.53
C GLU A 114 3.39 21.42 -8.14
N PHE A 115 3.88 20.26 -7.70
CA PHE A 115 3.00 19.22 -7.16
C PHE A 115 2.30 19.67 -5.87
N ARG A 116 2.99 20.41 -4.99
CA ARG A 116 2.38 20.99 -3.78
C ARG A 116 1.29 22.01 -4.14
N GLU A 117 1.50 22.83 -5.17
CA GLU A 117 0.48 23.73 -5.71
C GLU A 117 -0.70 22.97 -6.33
N LEU A 118 -0.43 21.91 -7.10
CA LEU A 118 -1.46 21.03 -7.64
C LEU A 118 -2.31 20.42 -6.51
N ARG A 119 -1.67 19.92 -5.45
CA ARG A 119 -2.36 19.40 -4.27
C ARG A 119 -3.25 20.45 -3.61
N ALA A 120 -2.76 21.68 -3.43
CA ALA A 120 -3.58 22.78 -2.91
C ALA A 120 -4.79 23.07 -3.82
N THR A 121 -4.61 22.98 -5.13
CA THR A 121 -5.71 23.12 -6.11
C THR A 121 -6.73 22.00 -5.99
N VAL A 122 -6.28 20.74 -5.90
CA VAL A 122 -7.12 19.56 -5.69
C VAL A 122 -7.94 19.66 -4.39
N GLU A 123 -7.33 20.18 -3.31
CA GLU A 123 -8.02 20.45 -2.05
C GLU A 123 -9.09 21.55 -2.21
N ARG A 124 -8.79 22.66 -2.90
CA ARG A 124 -9.76 23.74 -3.21
C ARG A 124 -10.92 23.26 -4.06
N MET A 125 -10.67 22.35 -5.00
CA MET A 125 -11.72 21.73 -5.83
C MET A 125 -12.61 20.77 -5.04
N GLY A 126 -12.28 20.46 -3.79
CA GLY A 126 -13.05 19.54 -2.94
C GLY A 126 -12.89 18.08 -3.34
N LEU A 127 -11.90 17.71 -4.16
CA LEU A 127 -11.72 16.33 -4.65
C LEU A 127 -11.28 15.37 -3.54
N MET A 128 -10.79 15.88 -2.41
CA MET A 128 -10.48 15.07 -1.22
C MET A 128 -11.73 14.69 -0.41
N LYS A 129 -12.92 15.20 -0.75
CA LYS A 129 -14.17 14.91 -0.03
C LYS A 129 -14.86 13.68 -0.63
N ALA A 130 -15.24 12.75 0.24
CA ALA A 130 -15.94 11.54 -0.17
C ALA A 130 -17.43 11.77 -0.42
N ASN A 131 -17.98 11.18 -1.48
CA ASN A 131 -19.40 10.89 -1.60
C ASN A 131 -19.72 9.56 -0.90
N HIS A 132 -20.35 9.60 0.27
CA HIS A 132 -20.66 8.40 1.05
C HIS A 132 -21.65 7.46 0.34
N LEU A 133 -22.56 7.98 -0.49
CA LEU A 133 -23.53 7.14 -1.22
C LEU A 133 -22.82 6.24 -2.23
N PHE A 134 -21.74 6.73 -2.85
CA PHE A 134 -20.92 5.92 -3.75
C PHE A 134 -20.38 4.67 -3.02
N PHE A 135 -19.77 4.85 -1.84
CA PHE A 135 -19.22 3.73 -1.06
C PHE A 135 -20.32 2.83 -0.47
N LEU A 136 -21.46 3.41 -0.07
CA LEU A 136 -22.62 2.66 0.37
C LEU A 136 -23.15 1.72 -0.74
N PHE A 137 -23.27 2.20 -1.98
CA PHE A 137 -23.72 1.36 -3.08
C PHE A 137 -22.75 0.23 -3.41
N TYR A 138 -21.43 0.45 -3.27
CA TYR A 138 -20.46 -0.65 -3.37
C TYR A 138 -20.61 -1.67 -2.24
N LEU A 139 -20.85 -1.22 -1.01
CA LEU A 139 -21.12 -2.13 0.11
C LEU A 139 -22.40 -2.95 -0.14
N LEU A 140 -23.49 -2.31 -0.58
CA LEU A 140 -24.74 -2.98 -0.92
C LEU A 140 -24.54 -3.98 -2.07
N HIS A 141 -23.79 -3.61 -3.11
CA HIS A 141 -23.43 -4.52 -4.21
C HIS A 141 -22.73 -5.78 -3.70
N ILE A 142 -21.76 -5.65 -2.80
CA ILE A 142 -21.05 -6.78 -2.18
C ILE A 142 -22.03 -7.66 -1.40
N LEU A 143 -22.86 -7.08 -0.53
CA LEU A 143 -23.80 -7.84 0.30
C LEU A 143 -24.88 -8.54 -0.53
N LEU A 144 -25.40 -7.89 -1.57
CA LEU A 144 -26.40 -8.47 -2.46
C LEU A 144 -25.84 -9.65 -3.25
N LEU A 145 -24.60 -9.55 -3.75
CA LEU A 145 -23.94 -10.66 -4.44
C LEU A 145 -23.65 -11.83 -3.50
N ASP A 146 -23.29 -11.56 -2.24
CA ASP A 146 -23.03 -12.59 -1.22
C ASP A 146 -24.31 -13.39 -0.91
N VAL A 147 -25.44 -12.67 -0.70
CA VAL A 147 -26.76 -13.29 -0.53
C VAL A 147 -27.19 -14.05 -1.79
N ALA A 148 -26.98 -13.49 -2.98
CA ALA A 148 -27.32 -14.15 -4.24
C ALA A 148 -26.52 -15.45 -4.46
N ALA A 149 -25.25 -15.49 -4.07
CA ALA A 149 -24.42 -16.69 -4.15
C ALA A 149 -24.99 -17.82 -3.28
N TRP A 150 -25.40 -17.49 -2.05
CA TRP A 150 -26.04 -18.47 -1.18
C TRP A 150 -27.42 -18.92 -1.71
N LEU A 151 -28.27 -17.98 -2.13
CA LEU A 151 -29.58 -18.29 -2.71
C LEU A 151 -29.49 -19.16 -3.95
N THR A 152 -28.42 -19.00 -4.75
CA THR A 152 -28.16 -19.84 -5.92
C THR A 152 -28.08 -21.32 -5.54
N LEU A 153 -27.33 -21.66 -4.49
CA LEU A 153 -27.22 -23.04 -4.00
C LEU A 153 -28.50 -23.51 -3.30
N TRP A 154 -29.13 -22.62 -2.54
CA TRP A 154 -30.34 -22.94 -1.79
C TRP A 154 -31.53 -23.29 -2.70
N ILE A 155 -31.74 -22.50 -3.76
CA ILE A 155 -32.91 -22.63 -4.65
C ILE A 155 -32.66 -23.66 -5.75
N PHE A 156 -31.49 -23.63 -6.39
CA PHE A 156 -31.20 -24.44 -7.58
C PHE A 156 -30.41 -25.72 -7.27
N GLY A 157 -30.12 -25.98 -5.99
CA GLY A 157 -29.36 -27.13 -5.52
C GLY A 157 -27.85 -27.01 -5.75
N THR A 158 -27.12 -28.10 -5.54
CA THR A 158 -25.64 -28.13 -5.49
C THR A 158 -25.00 -28.81 -6.69
N SER A 159 -25.71 -28.87 -7.82
CA SER A 159 -25.14 -29.40 -9.06
C SER A 159 -24.02 -28.48 -9.59
N LEU A 160 -23.28 -28.93 -10.60
CA LEU A 160 -22.09 -28.23 -11.09
C LEU A 160 -22.37 -26.77 -11.52
N VAL A 161 -23.52 -26.51 -12.14
CA VAL A 161 -23.86 -25.18 -12.66
C VAL A 161 -24.15 -24.16 -11.53
N PRO A 162 -25.09 -24.39 -10.59
CA PRO A 162 -25.27 -23.53 -9.41
C PRO A 162 -24.01 -23.39 -8.57
N PHE A 163 -23.22 -24.46 -8.41
CA PHE A 163 -21.96 -24.40 -7.67
C PHE A 163 -20.95 -23.45 -8.33
N THR A 164 -20.78 -23.56 -9.64
CA THR A 164 -19.87 -22.69 -10.40
C THR A 164 -20.35 -21.23 -10.37
N LEU A 165 -21.65 -21.00 -10.51
CA LEU A 165 -22.21 -19.65 -10.41
C LEU A 165 -22.00 -19.04 -9.00
N CYS A 166 -22.23 -19.83 -7.95
CA CYS A 166 -21.95 -19.42 -6.57
C CYS A 166 -20.47 -19.05 -6.38
N ALA A 167 -19.54 -19.87 -6.89
CA ALA A 167 -18.11 -19.58 -6.84
C ALA A 167 -17.75 -18.26 -7.55
N VAL A 168 -18.29 -18.00 -8.75
CA VAL A 168 -18.05 -16.75 -9.49
C VAL A 168 -18.60 -15.53 -8.75
N LEU A 169 -19.81 -15.64 -8.20
CA LEU A 169 -20.43 -14.57 -7.41
C LEU A 169 -19.59 -14.28 -6.16
N LEU A 170 -19.19 -15.30 -5.39
CA LEU A 170 -18.33 -15.14 -4.22
C LEU A 170 -16.95 -14.59 -4.56
N SER A 171 -16.33 -15.01 -5.67
CA SER A 171 -15.06 -14.41 -6.12
C SER A 171 -15.21 -12.92 -6.44
N THR A 172 -16.34 -12.53 -7.02
CA THR A 172 -16.67 -11.11 -7.27
C THR A 172 -16.86 -10.36 -5.95
N VAL A 173 -17.58 -10.94 -4.98
CA VAL A 173 -17.73 -10.41 -3.61
C VAL A 173 -16.37 -10.17 -2.98
N GLN A 174 -15.47 -11.16 -3.01
CA GLN A 174 -14.14 -11.07 -2.41
C GLN A 174 -13.25 -10.01 -3.09
N ALA A 175 -13.28 -9.92 -4.42
CA ALA A 175 -12.54 -8.91 -5.18
C ALA A 175 -13.05 -7.50 -4.85
N GLN A 176 -14.37 -7.28 -4.94
CA GLN A 176 -15.00 -5.98 -4.65
C GLN A 176 -14.83 -5.55 -3.19
N ALA A 177 -14.91 -6.48 -2.23
CA ALA A 177 -14.59 -6.23 -0.83
C ALA A 177 -13.11 -5.86 -0.64
N GLY A 178 -12.21 -6.43 -1.45
CA GLY A 178 -10.79 -6.06 -1.51
C GLY A 178 -10.57 -4.60 -1.93
N TRP A 179 -11.36 -4.10 -2.87
CA TRP A 179 -11.30 -2.70 -3.30
C TRP A 179 -11.94 -1.75 -2.29
N LEU A 180 -13.09 -2.13 -1.73
CA LEU A 180 -13.78 -1.29 -0.75
C LEU A 180 -13.00 -1.18 0.57
N GLN A 181 -12.39 -2.28 1.05
CA GLN A 181 -11.55 -2.21 2.25
C GLN A 181 -10.33 -1.32 2.02
N HIS A 182 -9.80 -1.28 0.80
CA HIS A 182 -8.64 -0.47 0.44
C HIS A 182 -8.97 1.03 0.60
N ASP A 183 -10.15 1.47 0.15
CA ASP A 183 -10.62 2.84 0.39
C ASP A 183 -10.65 3.21 1.88
N PHE A 184 -11.24 2.34 2.73
CA PHE A 184 -11.28 2.57 4.17
C PHE A 184 -9.91 2.50 4.83
N GLY A 185 -9.04 1.60 4.37
CA GLY A 185 -7.67 1.44 4.85
C GLY A 185 -6.78 2.64 4.53
N HIS A 186 -7.06 3.35 3.45
CA HIS A 186 -6.48 4.65 3.11
C HIS A 186 -7.09 5.83 3.86
N LEU A 187 -8.11 5.58 4.68
CA LEU A 187 -8.86 6.59 5.39
C LEU A 187 -9.54 7.61 4.44
N SER A 188 -9.88 7.20 3.22
CA SER A 188 -10.35 8.10 2.17
C SER A 188 -11.87 8.33 2.18
N VAL A 189 -12.62 7.64 3.05
CA VAL A 189 -14.10 7.67 3.03
C VAL A 189 -14.68 8.61 4.09
N PHE A 190 -14.27 8.48 5.35
CA PHE A 190 -14.77 9.34 6.42
C PHE A 190 -13.79 10.46 6.80
N SER A 191 -14.31 11.56 7.32
CA SER A 191 -13.49 12.68 7.83
C SER A 191 -12.70 12.34 9.09
N THR A 192 -13.12 11.33 9.85
CA THR A 192 -12.43 10.84 11.05
C THR A 192 -11.81 9.47 10.81
N SER A 193 -10.60 9.25 11.34
CA SER A 193 -9.92 7.97 11.20
C SER A 193 -10.65 6.84 11.92
N THR A 194 -11.34 7.11 13.02
CA THR A 194 -12.08 6.10 13.80
C THR A 194 -13.14 5.36 12.97
N TRP A 195 -13.97 6.10 12.22
CA TRP A 195 -15.00 5.47 11.38
C TRP A 195 -14.40 4.69 10.21
N ASN A 196 -13.34 5.23 9.60
CA ASN A 196 -12.61 4.48 8.56
C ASN A 196 -12.06 3.16 9.12
N HIS A 197 -11.40 3.17 10.28
CA HIS A 197 -10.87 1.95 10.89
C HIS A 197 -11.95 0.95 11.27
N LEU A 198 -13.07 1.39 11.85
CA LEU A 198 -14.17 0.50 12.22
C LEU A 198 -14.74 -0.22 10.99
N VAL A 199 -15.04 0.53 9.93
CA VAL A 199 -15.59 -0.05 8.69
C VAL A 199 -14.52 -0.85 7.95
N HIS A 200 -13.25 -0.44 8.01
CA HIS A 200 -12.13 -1.21 7.48
C HIS A 200 -12.07 -2.60 8.12
N HIS A 201 -12.09 -2.69 9.47
CA HIS A 201 -12.14 -3.96 10.20
C HIS A 201 -13.34 -4.82 9.80
N PHE A 202 -14.51 -4.23 9.61
CA PHE A 202 -15.68 -4.96 9.12
C PHE A 202 -15.46 -5.51 7.70
N VAL A 203 -15.08 -4.68 6.73
CA VAL A 203 -14.97 -5.12 5.33
C VAL A 203 -13.82 -6.11 5.14
N ILE A 204 -12.62 -5.83 5.65
CA ILE A 204 -11.49 -6.76 5.49
C ILE A 204 -11.59 -7.97 6.43
N GLY A 205 -12.06 -7.78 7.66
CA GLY A 205 -12.14 -8.82 8.67
C GLY A 205 -13.36 -9.71 8.48
N HIS A 206 -14.58 -9.15 8.57
CA HIS A 206 -15.83 -9.92 8.52
C HIS A 206 -16.20 -10.40 7.11
N LEU A 207 -15.98 -9.58 6.07
CA LEU A 207 -16.39 -9.95 4.71
C LEU A 207 -15.30 -10.67 3.91
N LYS A 208 -14.03 -10.45 4.23
CA LYS A 208 -12.89 -11.02 3.48
C LYS A 208 -12.04 -12.02 4.28
N GLY A 209 -12.09 -11.98 5.61
CA GLY A 209 -11.31 -12.87 6.46
C GLY A 209 -9.83 -12.53 6.52
N ALA A 210 -9.46 -11.25 6.51
CA ALA A 210 -8.08 -10.80 6.68
C ALA A 210 -7.96 -9.65 7.69
N PRO A 211 -6.77 -9.41 8.29
CA PRO A 211 -6.58 -8.42 9.35
C PRO A 211 -6.36 -7.02 8.78
N ALA A 212 -7.07 -6.02 9.30
CA ALA A 212 -6.90 -4.64 8.86
C ALA A 212 -5.48 -4.13 9.13
N SER A 213 -4.94 -4.45 10.32
CA SER A 213 -3.59 -4.00 10.67
C SER A 213 -2.48 -4.70 9.88
N TRP A 214 -2.72 -5.90 9.35
CA TRP A 214 -1.80 -6.55 8.40
C TRP A 214 -1.76 -5.78 7.09
N TRP A 215 -2.95 -5.50 6.53
CA TRP A 215 -3.05 -4.76 5.28
C TRP A 215 -2.43 -3.37 5.41
N ASN A 216 -2.75 -2.61 6.47
CA ASN A 216 -2.13 -1.30 6.70
C ASN A 216 -0.61 -1.40 6.85
N HIS A 217 -0.11 -2.42 7.58
CA HIS A 217 1.33 -2.59 7.78
C HIS A 217 2.08 -2.78 6.47
N MET A 218 1.55 -3.61 5.57
CA MET A 218 2.18 -3.90 4.28
C MET A 218 2.01 -2.71 3.33
N HIS A 219 0.77 -2.26 3.16
CA HIS A 219 0.41 -1.32 2.11
C HIS A 219 0.94 0.09 2.35
N PHE A 220 1.07 0.54 3.60
CA PHE A 220 1.71 1.84 3.89
C PHE A 220 3.20 1.84 3.54
N GLN A 221 3.89 0.70 3.61
CA GLN A 221 5.29 0.61 3.17
C GLN A 221 5.37 0.71 1.65
N HIS A 222 4.47 0.02 0.94
CA HIS A 222 4.34 0.10 -0.50
C HIS A 222 4.15 1.55 -0.97
N HIS A 223 3.22 2.31 -0.39
CA HIS A 223 3.06 3.73 -0.77
C HIS A 223 4.23 4.64 -0.39
N ALA A 224 4.93 4.33 0.70
CA ALA A 224 6.05 5.14 1.14
C ALA A 224 7.21 5.10 0.12
N LYS A 225 7.58 3.90 -0.33
CA LYS A 225 8.70 3.70 -1.27
C LYS A 225 8.34 2.57 -2.25
N PRO A 226 7.39 2.80 -3.18
CA PRO A 226 6.96 1.76 -4.11
C PRO A 226 8.10 1.33 -5.02
N ASN A 227 8.08 0.08 -5.46
CA ASN A 227 9.08 -0.52 -6.34
C ASN A 227 10.54 -0.40 -5.85
N CYS A 228 10.73 -0.22 -4.54
CA CYS A 228 12.05 -0.11 -3.94
C CYS A 228 12.40 -1.39 -3.18
N PHE A 229 13.48 -2.09 -3.57
CA PHE A 229 13.89 -3.33 -2.90
C PHE A 229 14.05 -3.14 -1.39
N ARG A 230 13.62 -4.14 -0.61
CA ARG A 230 13.62 -4.17 0.86
C ARG A 230 12.75 -3.11 1.56
N LYS A 231 12.25 -2.09 0.85
CA LYS A 231 11.34 -1.08 1.39
C LYS A 231 9.89 -1.34 0.99
N ASP A 232 9.66 -1.69 -0.27
CA ASP A 232 8.37 -2.14 -0.75
C ASP A 232 8.20 -3.65 -0.49
N PRO A 233 7.24 -4.08 0.34
CA PRO A 233 6.97 -5.49 0.55
C PRO A 233 6.43 -6.21 -0.69
N ASP A 234 5.77 -5.50 -1.61
CA ASP A 234 5.00 -6.12 -2.70
C ASP A 234 5.92 -6.71 -3.79
N ILE A 235 7.16 -6.24 -3.89
CA ILE A 235 8.17 -6.77 -4.81
C ILE A 235 9.21 -7.68 -4.16
N ASN A 236 9.14 -7.91 -2.85
CA ASN A 236 10.10 -8.78 -2.13
C ASN A 236 9.75 -10.26 -2.30
N MET A 237 9.77 -10.73 -3.54
CA MET A 237 9.40 -12.10 -3.92
C MET A 237 10.59 -13.08 -3.96
N HIS A 238 11.82 -12.57 -4.00
CA HIS A 238 13.06 -13.35 -3.88
C HIS A 238 13.38 -13.65 -2.39
N PRO A 239 13.88 -14.85 -2.03
CA PRO A 239 14.26 -15.98 -2.89
C PRO A 239 13.14 -16.96 -3.25
N LEU A 240 11.92 -16.73 -2.79
CA LEU A 240 10.87 -17.76 -2.82
C LEU A 240 10.24 -17.99 -4.19
N PHE A 241 10.00 -16.94 -4.98
CA PHE A 241 9.20 -17.07 -6.20
C PHE A 241 9.85 -16.43 -7.43
N PHE A 242 10.12 -15.12 -7.39
CA PHE A 242 10.41 -14.34 -8.60
C PHE A 242 11.62 -13.42 -8.42
N ALA A 243 12.38 -13.23 -9.49
CA ALA A 243 13.37 -12.17 -9.63
C ALA A 243 12.71 -11.03 -10.42
N LEU A 244 12.31 -9.98 -9.71
CA LEU A 244 11.60 -8.84 -10.28
C LEU A 244 12.55 -7.67 -10.55
N GLY A 245 12.35 -7.01 -11.70
CA GLY A 245 13.13 -5.85 -12.09
C GLY A 245 14.48 -6.21 -12.71
N LYS A 246 14.97 -5.29 -13.54
CA LYS A 246 16.22 -5.48 -14.30
C LYS A 246 17.44 -5.55 -13.37
N VAL A 247 17.51 -4.65 -12.39
CA VAL A 247 18.67 -4.51 -11.49
C VAL A 247 18.90 -5.78 -10.66
N LEU A 248 17.90 -6.20 -9.88
CA LEU A 248 18.02 -7.41 -9.05
C LEU A 248 18.26 -8.66 -9.90
N SER A 249 17.66 -8.77 -11.09
CA SER A 249 17.88 -9.90 -11.98
C SER A 249 19.35 -10.03 -12.40
N VAL A 250 19.99 -8.91 -12.79
CA VAL A 250 21.41 -8.90 -13.13
C VAL A 250 22.29 -9.18 -11.90
N GLU A 251 21.99 -8.58 -10.74
CA GLU A 251 22.71 -8.82 -9.48
C GLU A 251 22.70 -10.31 -9.11
N LEU A 252 21.52 -10.93 -9.09
CA LEU A 252 21.36 -12.36 -8.79
C LEU A 252 22.07 -13.26 -9.81
N GLY A 253 22.09 -12.85 -11.08
CA GLY A 253 22.80 -13.56 -12.15
C GLY A 253 24.31 -13.54 -11.91
N LYS A 254 24.89 -12.37 -11.66
CA LYS A 254 26.33 -12.21 -11.33
C LYS A 254 26.73 -12.99 -10.09
N GLU A 255 25.88 -12.99 -9.07
CA GLU A 255 26.08 -13.75 -7.82
C GLU A 255 25.88 -15.27 -7.98
N LYS A 256 25.55 -15.75 -9.19
CA LYS A 256 25.23 -17.14 -9.50
C LYS A 256 24.13 -17.73 -8.59
N LYS A 257 23.17 -16.90 -8.14
CA LYS A 257 22.05 -17.34 -7.29
C LYS A 257 20.91 -17.93 -8.13
N LYS A 258 20.55 -19.18 -7.86
CA LYS A 258 19.52 -19.94 -8.58
C LYS A 258 18.56 -20.68 -7.63
N HIS A 259 17.67 -19.93 -6.98
CA HIS A 259 16.67 -20.52 -6.07
C HIS A 259 15.48 -21.11 -6.83
N MET A 260 15.10 -20.46 -7.92
CA MET A 260 14.04 -20.88 -8.84
C MET A 260 14.55 -20.75 -10.28
N PRO A 261 13.93 -21.42 -11.27
CA PRO A 261 14.29 -21.24 -12.68
C PRO A 261 13.79 -19.88 -13.18
N TYR A 262 14.51 -18.79 -12.85
CA TYR A 262 14.09 -17.42 -13.14
C TYR A 262 13.92 -17.15 -14.65
N ASN A 263 14.72 -17.80 -15.49
CA ASN A 263 14.56 -17.77 -16.96
C ASN A 263 13.21 -18.31 -17.46
N HIS A 264 12.44 -19.01 -16.62
CA HIS A 264 11.10 -19.52 -16.94
C HIS A 264 10.00 -18.91 -16.07
N GLN A 265 10.29 -17.84 -15.33
CA GLN A 265 9.35 -17.28 -14.37
C GLN A 265 8.04 -16.77 -14.96
N HIS A 266 8.07 -16.28 -16.19
CA HIS A 266 6.88 -15.92 -16.97
C HIS A 266 5.96 -17.12 -17.26
N LYS A 267 6.48 -18.36 -17.32
CA LYS A 267 5.70 -19.57 -17.63
C LYS A 267 4.93 -20.08 -16.42
N TYR A 268 5.55 -20.05 -15.25
CA TYR A 268 4.92 -20.52 -14.01
C TYR A 268 4.23 -19.40 -13.23
N PHE A 269 4.33 -18.13 -13.66
CA PHE A 269 3.65 -17.02 -13.01
C PHE A 269 2.16 -17.29 -12.84
N PHE A 270 1.43 -17.61 -13.92
CA PHE A 270 -0.02 -17.82 -13.83
C PHE A 270 -0.43 -19.02 -12.95
N LEU A 271 0.31 -20.12 -13.04
CA LEU A 271 -0.06 -21.38 -12.36
C LEU A 271 0.43 -21.46 -10.91
N ILE A 272 1.52 -20.77 -10.57
CA ILE A 272 2.14 -20.83 -9.24
C ILE A 272 2.00 -19.49 -8.52
N GLY A 273 2.24 -18.36 -9.19
CA GLY A 273 2.26 -17.03 -8.58
C GLY A 273 0.95 -16.64 -7.87
N PRO A 274 -0.10 -16.23 -8.61
CA PRO A 274 -1.39 -15.95 -7.97
C PRO A 274 -1.94 -17.16 -7.20
N PRO A 275 -1.94 -18.41 -7.72
CA PRO A 275 -2.49 -19.54 -6.98
C PRO A 275 -1.79 -19.86 -5.66
N ALA A 276 -0.52 -19.51 -5.46
CA ALA A 276 0.15 -19.69 -4.17
C ALA A 276 -0.01 -18.49 -3.22
N LEU A 277 -0.49 -17.33 -3.70
CA LEU A 277 -0.49 -16.10 -2.92
C LEU A 277 -1.61 -16.08 -1.87
N LEU A 278 -2.88 -15.88 -2.26
CA LEU A 278 -3.98 -15.79 -1.30
C LEU A 278 -4.32 -17.13 -0.60
N PRO A 279 -4.57 -18.25 -1.32
CA PRO A 279 -5.04 -19.47 -0.67
C PRO A 279 -3.99 -20.17 0.20
N LEU A 280 -2.69 -19.90 -0.02
CA LEU A 280 -1.60 -20.55 0.72
C LEU A 280 -0.78 -19.55 1.54
N TYR A 281 0.02 -18.70 0.89
CA TYR A 281 1.00 -17.85 1.56
C TYR A 281 0.34 -16.82 2.50
N PHE A 282 -0.59 -16.02 2.00
CA PHE A 282 -1.30 -15.03 2.81
C PHE A 282 -2.19 -15.71 3.84
N GLN A 283 -2.89 -16.79 3.49
CA GLN A 283 -3.71 -17.54 4.45
C GLN A 283 -2.89 -17.99 5.67
N TRP A 284 -1.65 -18.45 5.48
CA TRP A 284 -0.75 -18.73 6.61
C TRP A 284 -0.25 -17.45 7.29
N TYR A 285 0.24 -16.49 6.50
CA TYR A 285 0.93 -15.31 7.00
C TYR A 285 0.02 -14.39 7.82
N ILE A 286 -1.26 -14.24 7.46
CA ILE A 286 -2.19 -13.39 8.21
C ILE A 286 -2.47 -13.94 9.61
N PHE A 287 -2.59 -15.27 9.76
CA PHE A 287 -2.74 -15.91 11.07
C PHE A 287 -1.46 -15.79 11.89
N TYR A 288 -0.30 -16.04 11.28
CA TYR A 288 0.99 -15.78 11.91
C TYR A 288 1.11 -14.33 12.39
N PHE A 289 0.77 -13.36 11.54
CA PHE A 289 0.85 -11.93 11.84
C PHE A 289 0.00 -11.53 13.05
N VAL A 290 -1.29 -11.93 13.09
CA VAL A 290 -2.18 -11.51 14.17
C VAL A 290 -1.81 -12.15 15.51
N VAL A 291 -1.36 -13.41 15.51
CA VAL A 291 -0.92 -14.10 16.73
C VAL A 291 0.38 -13.50 17.24
N GLN A 292 1.40 -13.37 16.38
CA GLN A 292 2.72 -12.84 16.77
C GLN A 292 2.64 -11.40 17.26
N ARG A 293 1.80 -10.57 16.63
CA ARG A 293 1.63 -9.16 17.01
C ARG A 293 0.50 -8.92 18.01
N LYS A 294 -0.11 -9.98 18.56
CA LYS A 294 -1.18 -9.93 19.56
C LYS A 294 -2.36 -9.04 19.12
N LYS A 295 -2.74 -9.12 17.85
CA LYS A 295 -3.83 -8.33 17.25
C LYS A 295 -5.17 -9.04 17.43
N TRP A 296 -5.63 -9.11 18.68
CA TRP A 296 -6.80 -9.91 19.05
C TRP A 296 -8.12 -9.41 18.46
N VAL A 297 -8.30 -8.09 18.33
CA VAL A 297 -9.49 -7.51 17.70
C VAL A 297 -9.56 -7.90 16.23
N ASP A 298 -8.43 -7.81 15.51
CA ASP A 298 -8.32 -8.28 14.13
C ASP A 298 -8.58 -9.77 14.01
N LEU A 299 -8.03 -10.58 14.92
CA LEU A 299 -8.28 -12.03 14.94
C LEU A 299 -9.78 -12.33 15.12
N ALA A 300 -10.48 -11.64 16.01
CA ALA A 300 -11.92 -11.83 16.22
C ALA A 300 -12.73 -11.47 14.96
N TRP A 301 -12.45 -10.32 14.34
CA TRP A 301 -13.09 -9.93 13.08
C TRP A 301 -12.80 -10.95 11.96
N MET A 302 -11.54 -11.36 11.81
CA MET A 302 -11.13 -12.34 10.83
C MET A 302 -11.79 -13.71 11.05
N LEU A 303 -11.86 -14.21 12.28
CA LEU A 303 -12.52 -15.48 12.61
C LEU A 303 -14.02 -15.45 12.33
N SER A 304 -14.67 -14.30 12.51
CA SER A 304 -16.10 -14.16 12.21
C SER A 304 -16.42 -14.45 10.74
N PHE A 305 -15.52 -14.15 9.80
CA PHE A 305 -15.66 -14.53 8.40
C PHE A 305 -15.67 -16.05 8.23
N TYR A 306 -14.69 -16.76 8.81
CA TYR A 306 -14.59 -18.21 8.67
C TYR A 306 -15.76 -18.94 9.34
N VAL A 307 -16.19 -18.46 10.51
CA VAL A 307 -17.38 -18.96 11.22
C VAL A 307 -18.62 -18.78 10.35
N ARG A 308 -18.82 -17.57 9.80
CA ARG A 308 -19.95 -17.27 8.91
C ARG A 308 -19.95 -18.19 7.68
N VAL A 309 -18.82 -18.30 6.98
CA VAL A 309 -18.69 -19.15 5.78
C VAL A 309 -18.96 -20.61 6.12
N PHE A 310 -18.43 -21.11 7.24
CA PHE A 310 -18.65 -22.48 7.69
C PHE A 310 -20.14 -22.75 7.92
N PHE A 311 -20.81 -21.97 8.77
CA PHE A 311 -22.22 -22.21 9.09
C PHE A 311 -23.18 -21.95 7.92
N THR A 312 -22.79 -21.08 6.97
CA THR A 312 -23.61 -20.74 5.81
C THR A 312 -23.60 -21.84 4.74
N TYR A 313 -22.43 -22.43 4.47
CA TYR A 313 -22.25 -23.34 3.34
C TYR A 313 -22.07 -24.82 3.73
N MET A 314 -21.66 -25.13 4.96
CA MET A 314 -21.52 -26.52 5.45
C MET A 314 -22.83 -27.32 5.35
N PRO A 315 -24.01 -26.78 5.72
CA PRO A 315 -25.27 -27.53 5.61
C PRO A 315 -25.67 -27.86 4.17
N LEU A 316 -25.23 -27.06 3.20
CA LEU A 316 -25.58 -27.24 1.78
C LEU A 316 -24.61 -28.17 1.07
N LEU A 317 -23.30 -28.02 1.32
CA LEU A 317 -22.24 -28.65 0.52
C LEU A 317 -21.52 -29.79 1.24
N GLY A 318 -21.71 -29.94 2.55
CA GLY A 318 -20.85 -30.75 3.40
C GLY A 318 -19.39 -30.26 3.41
N LEU A 319 -18.52 -30.96 4.15
CA LEU A 319 -17.14 -30.50 4.35
C LEU A 319 -16.34 -30.44 3.05
N LYS A 320 -16.44 -31.48 2.21
CA LYS A 320 -15.69 -31.57 0.95
C LYS A 320 -16.10 -30.46 -0.03
N GLY A 321 -17.39 -30.23 -0.19
CA GLY A 321 -17.90 -29.19 -1.08
C GLY A 321 -17.58 -27.78 -0.58
N LEU A 322 -17.64 -27.55 0.73
CA LEU A 322 -17.21 -26.28 1.35
C LEU A 322 -15.72 -26.00 1.10
N LEU A 323 -14.84 -26.97 1.36
CA LEU A 323 -13.40 -26.79 1.13
C LEU A 323 -13.08 -26.55 -0.35
N CYS A 324 -13.78 -27.25 -1.24
CA CYS A 324 -13.65 -27.05 -2.69
C CYS A 324 -14.10 -25.64 -3.10
N LEU A 325 -15.27 -25.19 -2.63
CA LEU A 325 -15.78 -23.84 -2.89
C LEU A 325 -14.81 -22.78 -2.39
N PHE A 326 -14.35 -22.92 -1.14
CA PHE A 326 -13.41 -21.98 -0.53
C PHE A 326 -12.10 -21.89 -1.34
N PHE A 327 -11.53 -23.03 -1.73
CA PHE A 327 -10.31 -23.04 -2.53
C PHE A 327 -10.50 -22.37 -3.90
N ILE A 328 -11.57 -22.70 -4.62
CA ILE A 328 -11.88 -22.10 -5.94
C ILE A 328 -12.07 -20.58 -5.80
N VAL A 329 -12.84 -20.14 -4.80
CA VAL A 329 -13.08 -18.72 -4.55
C VAL A 329 -11.76 -17.98 -4.30
N ARG A 330 -10.90 -18.52 -3.42
CA ARG A 330 -9.57 -17.95 -3.13
C ARG A 330 -8.64 -17.99 -4.34
N PHE A 331 -8.68 -19.04 -5.15
CA PHE A 331 -7.89 -19.14 -6.37
C PHE A 331 -8.26 -18.06 -7.39
N LEU A 332 -9.55 -17.89 -7.66
CA LEU A 332 -10.06 -16.89 -8.61
C LEU A 332 -9.81 -15.47 -8.10
N GLU A 333 -10.08 -15.23 -6.81
CA GLU A 333 -9.79 -13.97 -6.14
C GLU A 333 -8.30 -13.61 -6.24
N SER A 334 -7.41 -14.59 -5.99
CA SER A 334 -5.97 -14.36 -6.04
C SER A 334 -5.50 -13.92 -7.41
N ASN A 335 -6.02 -14.56 -8.46
CA ASN A 335 -5.73 -14.15 -9.83
C ASN A 335 -6.24 -12.72 -10.08
N TRP A 336 -7.51 -12.45 -9.80
CA TRP A 336 -8.07 -11.10 -10.01
C TRP A 336 -7.23 -10.04 -9.29
N PHE A 337 -6.93 -10.26 -8.01
CA PHE A 337 -6.13 -9.36 -7.19
C PHE A 337 -4.72 -9.13 -7.75
N VAL A 338 -3.97 -10.20 -8.05
CA VAL A 338 -2.60 -10.09 -8.53
C VAL A 338 -2.55 -9.40 -9.89
N TRP A 339 -3.39 -9.80 -10.84
CA TRP A 339 -3.36 -9.18 -12.16
C TRP A 339 -3.70 -7.69 -12.11
N VAL A 340 -4.71 -7.28 -11.33
CA VAL A 340 -5.07 -5.87 -11.17
C VAL A 340 -3.99 -5.07 -10.45
N THR A 341 -3.47 -5.55 -9.33
CA THR A 341 -2.48 -4.78 -8.54
C THR A 341 -1.12 -4.71 -9.20
N GLN A 342 -0.70 -5.78 -9.89
CA GLN A 342 0.65 -5.88 -10.41
C GLN A 342 0.83 -5.28 -11.81
N MET A 343 -0.26 -5.11 -12.58
CA MET A 343 -0.18 -4.49 -13.92
C MET A 343 0.37 -3.06 -13.88
N ASN A 344 0.19 -2.37 -12.74
CA ASN A 344 0.60 -0.99 -12.57
C ASN A 344 2.02 -0.84 -12.02
N HIS A 345 2.64 -1.91 -11.49
CA HIS A 345 3.90 -1.85 -10.74
C HIS A 345 5.01 -2.74 -11.30
N ILE A 346 4.74 -4.04 -11.55
CA ILE A 346 5.77 -4.98 -12.03
C ILE A 346 6.42 -4.51 -13.34
N PRO A 347 5.67 -3.97 -14.32
CA PRO A 347 6.27 -3.46 -15.54
C PRO A 347 7.07 -2.17 -15.39
N MET A 348 6.97 -1.51 -14.24
CA MET A 348 7.57 -0.21 -13.98
C MET A 348 9.00 -0.34 -13.46
N HIS A 349 9.67 0.79 -13.27
CA HIS A 349 11.04 0.80 -12.79
C HIS A 349 11.12 0.24 -11.37
N ILE A 350 11.94 -0.80 -11.17
CA ILE A 350 12.20 -1.43 -9.87
C ILE A 350 13.71 -1.40 -9.59
N ASP A 351 14.09 -0.85 -8.44
CA ASP A 351 15.49 -0.65 -8.06
C ASP A 351 15.67 -0.52 -6.53
N HIS A 352 16.90 -0.30 -6.07
CA HIS A 352 17.22 0.12 -4.70
C HIS A 352 16.91 1.60 -4.48
N ASP A 353 16.70 2.02 -3.22
CA ASP A 353 16.39 3.43 -2.92
C ASP A 353 17.57 4.36 -3.28
N ARG A 354 17.35 5.22 -4.26
CA ARG A 354 18.31 6.27 -4.67
C ARG A 354 18.07 7.63 -4.02
N ASN A 355 17.17 7.71 -3.02
CA ASN A 355 16.76 8.94 -2.36
C ASN A 355 16.24 10.02 -3.34
N VAL A 356 15.48 9.58 -4.34
CA VAL A 356 14.76 10.47 -5.25
C VAL A 356 13.59 11.13 -4.50
N ASP A 357 13.15 12.29 -4.96
CA ASP A 357 11.97 12.95 -4.39
C ASP A 357 10.72 12.07 -4.45
N TRP A 358 9.79 12.34 -3.53
CA TRP A 358 8.63 11.48 -3.33
C TRP A 358 7.74 11.43 -4.57
N VAL A 359 7.53 12.56 -5.24
CA VAL A 359 6.66 12.69 -6.42
C VAL A 359 7.23 11.88 -7.58
N SER A 360 8.51 12.07 -7.91
CA SER A 360 9.21 11.31 -8.93
C SER A 360 9.20 9.81 -8.62
N THR A 361 9.36 9.42 -7.34
CA THR A 361 9.28 8.01 -6.92
C THR A 361 7.91 7.41 -7.23
N GLN A 362 6.82 8.11 -6.89
CA GLN A 362 5.46 7.63 -7.18
C GLN A 362 5.21 7.52 -8.70
N LEU A 363 5.63 8.54 -9.47
CA LEU A 363 5.44 8.58 -10.93
C LEU A 363 6.22 7.48 -11.67
N GLN A 364 7.45 7.19 -11.24
CA GLN A 364 8.30 6.17 -11.89
C GLN A 364 7.88 4.74 -11.56
N ALA A 365 7.29 4.53 -10.39
CA ALA A 365 6.86 3.22 -9.92
C ALA A 365 5.48 2.80 -10.44
N THR A 366 4.69 3.72 -10.99
CA THR A 366 3.28 3.48 -11.33
C THR A 366 2.95 3.78 -12.79
N CYS A 367 2.00 3.04 -13.35
CA CYS A 367 1.32 3.40 -14.59
C CYS A 367 -0.19 3.22 -14.46
N ASN A 368 -0.95 3.79 -15.39
CA ASN A 368 -2.41 3.72 -15.45
C ASN A 368 -2.91 2.76 -16.54
N VAL A 369 -4.21 2.45 -16.43
CA VAL A 369 -4.98 1.77 -17.46
C VAL A 369 -6.11 2.70 -17.94
N HIS A 370 -6.45 2.62 -19.23
CA HIS A 370 -7.51 3.44 -19.82
C HIS A 370 -8.80 3.40 -19.01
N GLN A 371 -9.43 4.57 -18.84
CA GLN A 371 -10.70 4.66 -18.15
C GLN A 371 -11.83 4.01 -18.97
N SER A 372 -12.63 3.19 -18.31
CA SER A 372 -13.93 2.74 -18.80
C SER A 372 -14.80 2.36 -17.60
N ALA A 373 -16.12 2.30 -17.79
CA ALA A 373 -17.01 1.84 -16.72
C ALA A 373 -16.62 0.43 -16.22
N PHE A 374 -16.24 -0.46 -17.15
CA PHE A 374 -15.74 -1.79 -16.83
C PHE A 374 -14.43 -1.73 -16.03
N ASN A 375 -13.40 -1.01 -16.50
CA ASN A 375 -12.11 -0.96 -15.82
C ASN A 375 -12.22 -0.34 -14.42
N ASN A 376 -13.06 0.68 -14.27
CA ASN A 376 -13.33 1.32 -12.98
C ASN A 376 -13.97 0.34 -11.97
N TRP A 377 -14.92 -0.49 -12.42
CA TRP A 377 -15.54 -1.52 -11.56
C TRP A 377 -14.61 -2.71 -11.32
N PHE A 378 -13.99 -3.23 -12.38
CA PHE A 378 -13.17 -4.43 -12.36
C PHE A 378 -11.92 -4.25 -11.49
N SER A 379 -11.24 -3.11 -11.61
CA SER A 379 -10.03 -2.79 -10.84
C SER A 379 -10.31 -2.05 -9.53
N GLY A 380 -11.57 -1.68 -9.25
CA GLY A 380 -11.87 -0.82 -8.12
C GLY A 380 -11.23 0.58 -8.23
N HIS A 381 -11.12 1.10 -9.46
CA HIS A 381 -10.44 2.36 -9.85
C HIS A 381 -8.90 2.35 -9.75
N LEU A 382 -8.27 1.19 -9.48
CA LEU A 382 -6.80 1.06 -9.56
C LEU A 382 -6.26 1.17 -11.00
N ASN A 383 -7.14 1.30 -12.01
CA ASN A 383 -6.74 1.81 -13.32
C ASN A 383 -6.19 3.25 -13.27
N PHE A 384 -6.36 3.98 -12.16
CA PHE A 384 -5.73 5.28 -11.87
C PHE A 384 -4.64 5.17 -10.79
N GLN A 385 -3.70 4.24 -10.94
CA GLN A 385 -2.64 4.00 -9.96
C GLN A 385 -1.74 5.21 -9.73
N ILE A 386 -1.45 6.01 -10.76
CA ILE A 386 -0.63 7.23 -10.65
C ILE A 386 -1.29 8.21 -9.67
N GLU A 387 -2.56 8.55 -9.90
CA GLU A 387 -3.32 9.48 -9.06
C GLU A 387 -3.52 8.92 -7.66
N HIS A 388 -3.78 7.62 -7.56
CA HIS A 388 -3.90 6.91 -6.30
C HIS A 388 -2.62 7.03 -5.45
N HIS A 389 -1.43 6.86 -6.04
CA HIS A 389 -0.16 7.01 -5.32
C HIS A 389 0.18 8.46 -4.96
N LEU A 390 -0.15 9.41 -5.83
CA LEU A 390 0.05 10.83 -5.57
C LEU A 390 -0.92 11.38 -4.50
N PHE A 391 -2.13 10.83 -4.44
CA PHE A 391 -3.20 11.25 -3.54
C PHE A 391 -3.84 10.04 -2.82
N PRO A 392 -3.10 9.33 -1.95
CA PRO A 392 -3.56 8.06 -1.37
C PRO A 392 -4.81 8.21 -0.51
N THR A 393 -5.04 9.38 0.09
CA THR A 393 -6.22 9.69 0.89
C THR A 393 -7.39 10.26 0.07
N MET A 394 -7.24 10.39 -1.26
CA MET A 394 -8.33 10.85 -2.13
C MET A 394 -9.33 9.72 -2.36
N PRO A 395 -10.65 9.97 -2.20
CA PRO A 395 -11.68 8.99 -2.52
C PRO A 395 -11.66 8.63 -4.02
N ARG A 396 -11.67 7.33 -4.32
CA ARG A 396 -11.40 6.82 -5.67
C ARG A 396 -12.31 7.31 -6.81
N HIS A 397 -13.53 7.73 -6.50
CA HIS A 397 -14.45 8.29 -7.51
C HIS A 397 -14.00 9.66 -8.04
N ASN A 398 -12.96 10.28 -7.48
CA ASN A 398 -12.40 11.55 -7.94
C ASN A 398 -11.10 11.39 -8.76
N TYR A 399 -10.51 10.20 -8.88
CA TYR A 399 -9.24 10.01 -9.59
C TYR A 399 -9.28 10.49 -11.05
N HIS A 400 -10.34 10.18 -11.78
CA HIS A 400 -10.52 10.64 -13.16
C HIS A 400 -10.60 12.17 -13.31
N LYS A 401 -10.96 12.90 -12.25
CA LYS A 401 -11.04 14.37 -12.25
C LYS A 401 -9.66 15.01 -12.08
N VAL A 402 -8.77 14.37 -11.33
CA VAL A 402 -7.40 14.86 -11.09
C VAL A 402 -6.42 14.38 -12.16
N ALA A 403 -6.71 13.26 -12.83
CA ALA A 403 -5.84 12.68 -13.86
C ALA A 403 -5.40 13.67 -14.97
N PRO A 404 -6.28 14.52 -15.56
CA PRO A 404 -5.86 15.52 -16.55
C PRO A 404 -4.87 16.56 -15.99
N LEU A 405 -4.99 16.91 -14.71
CA LEU A 405 -4.09 17.86 -14.05
C LEU A 405 -2.71 17.23 -13.82
N VAL A 406 -2.67 15.97 -13.40
CA VAL A 406 -1.42 15.21 -13.26
C VAL A 406 -0.75 15.02 -14.63
N GLN A 407 -1.53 14.70 -15.67
CA GLN A 407 -1.01 14.58 -17.03
C GLN A 407 -0.38 15.90 -17.52
N SER A 408 -1.01 17.04 -17.22
CA SER A 408 -0.47 18.37 -17.53
C SER A 408 0.85 18.65 -16.80
N LEU A 409 0.92 18.30 -15.50
CA LEU A 409 2.16 18.40 -14.72
C LEU A 409 3.27 17.52 -15.32
N CYS A 410 2.96 16.26 -15.63
CA CYS A 410 3.91 15.35 -16.26
C CYS A 410 4.43 15.89 -17.61
N ALA A 411 3.54 16.39 -18.46
CA ALA A 411 3.90 16.97 -19.76
C ALA A 411 4.84 18.18 -19.61
N LYS A 412 4.59 19.05 -18.62
CA LYS A 412 5.42 20.24 -18.36
C LYS A 412 6.86 19.90 -17.96
N TYR A 413 7.05 18.81 -17.23
CA TYR A 413 8.37 18.34 -16.79
C TYR A 413 8.98 17.26 -17.67
N GLY A 414 8.37 16.94 -18.83
CA GLY A 414 8.86 15.89 -19.72
C GLY A 414 8.80 14.49 -19.10
N ILE A 415 7.95 14.28 -18.09
CA ILE A 415 7.74 12.98 -17.46
C ILE A 415 6.69 12.21 -18.26
N LYS A 416 6.99 10.94 -18.58
CA LYS A 416 6.05 10.09 -19.31
C LYS A 416 4.88 9.72 -18.40
N TYR A 417 3.68 10.17 -18.76
CA TYR A 417 2.43 9.72 -18.15
C TYR A 417 2.00 8.40 -18.81
N GLU A 418 2.30 7.27 -18.17
CA GLU A 418 2.03 5.95 -18.71
C GLU A 418 0.56 5.56 -18.52
N SER A 419 -0.20 5.44 -19.61
CA SER A 419 -1.56 4.90 -19.60
C SER A 419 -1.77 3.98 -20.80
N LYS A 420 -2.31 2.78 -20.57
CA LYS A 420 -2.37 1.72 -21.59
C LYS A 420 -3.69 0.93 -21.54
N PRO A 421 -4.05 0.18 -22.60
CA PRO A 421 -5.20 -0.74 -22.55
C PRO A 421 -5.01 -1.84 -21.50
N LEU A 422 -6.11 -2.32 -20.91
CA LEU A 422 -6.08 -3.32 -19.81
C LEU A 422 -5.32 -4.60 -20.21
N LEU A 423 -5.60 -5.14 -21.39
CA LEU A 423 -4.95 -6.37 -21.86
C LEU A 423 -3.46 -6.17 -22.12
N THR A 424 -3.05 -4.98 -22.56
CA THR A 424 -1.64 -4.62 -22.70
C THR A 424 -0.97 -4.57 -21.33
N ALA A 425 -1.61 -3.94 -20.34
CA ALA A 425 -1.08 -3.88 -18.97
C ALA A 425 -0.88 -5.27 -18.35
N PHE A 426 -1.81 -6.19 -18.62
CA PHE A 426 -1.66 -7.60 -18.24
C PHE A 426 -0.52 -8.29 -18.99
N ALA A 427 -0.44 -8.13 -20.30
CA ALA A 427 0.63 -8.71 -21.09
C ALA A 427 2.02 -8.22 -20.64
N ASP A 428 2.13 -6.94 -20.25
CA ASP A 428 3.36 -6.34 -19.76
C ASP A 428 3.90 -7.04 -18.50
N ILE A 429 3.04 -7.55 -17.60
CA ILE A 429 3.50 -8.36 -16.45
C ILE A 429 4.32 -9.56 -16.94
N VAL A 430 3.78 -10.29 -17.92
CA VAL A 430 4.41 -11.50 -18.48
C VAL A 430 5.68 -11.14 -19.24
N TYR A 431 5.68 -10.04 -20.01
CA TYR A 431 6.85 -9.56 -20.73
C TYR A 431 7.98 -9.13 -19.78
N SER A 432 7.67 -8.37 -18.72
CA SER A 432 8.65 -7.93 -17.72
C SER A 432 9.24 -9.09 -16.94
N LEU A 433 8.45 -10.11 -16.62
CA LEU A 433 8.93 -11.35 -16.02
C LEU A 433 9.86 -12.14 -16.97
N LYS A 434 9.53 -12.18 -18.26
CA LYS A 434 10.37 -12.82 -19.29
C LYS A 434 11.69 -12.08 -19.46
N GLU A 435 11.65 -10.75 -19.56
CA GLU A 435 12.84 -9.88 -19.68
C GLU A 435 13.74 -10.05 -18.46
N SER A 436 13.19 -9.92 -17.24
CA SER A 436 13.93 -10.11 -15.99
C SER A 436 14.59 -11.50 -15.92
N GLY A 437 13.87 -12.54 -16.33
CA GLY A 437 14.40 -13.91 -16.39
C GLY A 437 15.54 -14.08 -17.41
N GLN A 438 15.47 -13.40 -18.55
CA GLN A 438 16.53 -13.42 -19.57
C GLN A 438 17.78 -12.66 -19.08
N LEU A 439 17.60 -11.46 -18.51
CA LEU A 439 18.70 -10.67 -17.94
C LEU A 439 19.43 -11.44 -16.83
N TRP A 440 18.68 -12.14 -15.98
CA TRP A 440 19.27 -13.04 -14.99
C TRP A 440 20.10 -14.14 -15.66
N LEU A 441 19.57 -14.81 -16.69
CA LEU A 441 20.27 -15.90 -17.37
C LEU A 441 21.54 -15.42 -18.07
N ASP A 442 21.47 -14.29 -18.78
CA ASP A 442 22.60 -13.72 -19.50
C ASP A 442 23.73 -13.35 -18.52
N ALA A 443 23.39 -12.69 -17.40
CA ALA A 443 24.34 -12.41 -16.34
C ALA A 443 24.88 -13.71 -15.70
N TYR A 444 24.02 -14.69 -15.44
CA TYR A 444 24.42 -15.98 -14.86
C TYR A 444 25.40 -16.74 -15.76
N LEU A 445 25.28 -16.67 -17.09
CA LEU A 445 26.13 -17.40 -18.02
C LEU A 445 27.41 -16.64 -18.41
N HIS A 446 27.36 -15.30 -18.46
CA HIS A 446 28.40 -14.51 -19.13
C HIS A 446 29.10 -13.45 -18.27
N GLN A 447 28.64 -13.21 -17.04
CA GLN A 447 29.25 -12.24 -16.10
C GLN A 447 29.55 -12.92 -14.77
#